data_AF-A0A0A9CU22-F1
#
_entry.id   AF-A0A0A9CU22-F1
#
_cell.length_a   1.000
_cell.length_b   1.000
_cell.length_c   1.000
_cell.angle_alpha   90.00
_cell.angle_beta   90.00
_cell.angle_gamma   90.00
#
_symmetry.space_group_name_H-M   'P 1'
#
loop_
_entity.id
_entity.type
_entity.pdbx_description
1 polymer ?
#
loop_
_entity_poly.entity_id
_entity_poly.type
_entity_poly.pdbx_seq_one_letter_code
_entity_poly.pdbx_strand_id
1 'polypeptide(L)'
;MALAKNDVYARIKLEQVTVQNALDVQCQVNGRRQCHTCSQTSTFLEVLEELSIPGVRRVVVIEPTTRFVEGIISLRDIFTFLLG
;
A
#
# COMPACT_ATOMS: atom_id res chain seq x y z
N MET A 1 10.13 -11.71 -0.52
CA MET A 1 10.74 -12.05 0.79
C MET A 1 9.78 -12.97 1.52
N ALA A 2 10.16 -14.22 1.77
CA ALA A 2 9.36 -15.11 2.60
C ALA A 2 9.70 -14.83 4.07
N LEU A 3 8.68 -14.64 4.92
CA LEU A 3 8.87 -14.45 6.37
C LEU A 3 9.29 -15.74 7.09
N ALA A 4 9.33 -16.87 6.39
CA ALA A 4 9.85 -18.13 6.87
C ALA A 4 10.57 -18.87 5.74
N LYS A 5 11.64 -19.59 6.07
CA LYS A 5 12.32 -20.54 5.19
C LYS A 5 12.79 -21.74 6.02
N ASN A 6 12.48 -22.95 5.57
CA ASN A 6 12.83 -24.21 6.26
C ASN A 6 12.38 -24.21 7.74
N ASP A 7 11.12 -23.86 7.99
CA ASP A 7 10.52 -23.75 9.34
C ASP A 7 11.18 -22.76 10.30
N VAL A 8 12.10 -21.92 9.80
CA VAL A 8 12.70 -20.82 10.56
C VAL A 8 12.09 -19.50 10.09
N TYR A 9 11.41 -18.81 11.00
CA TYR A 9 10.89 -17.46 10.77
C TYR A 9 12.02 -16.42 10.75
N ALA A 10 11.89 -15.43 9.88
CA ALA A 10 12.73 -14.25 9.89
C ALA A 10 12.54 -13.50 11.22
N ARG A 11 13.58 -13.46 12.05
CA ARG A 11 13.59 -12.63 13.27
C ARG A 11 13.89 -11.19 12.89
N ILE A 12 12.84 -10.38 12.76
CA ILE A 12 12.97 -8.94 12.56
C ILE A 12 13.04 -8.28 13.94
N LYS A 13 14.20 -7.73 14.29
CA LYS A 13 14.38 -6.90 15.48
C LYS A 13 13.87 -5.50 15.19
N LEU A 14 12.60 -5.25 15.50
CA LEU A 14 11.94 -3.97 15.20
C LEU A 14 12.65 -2.78 15.86
N GLU A 15 13.28 -2.98 17.02
CA GLU A 15 14.05 -1.97 17.74
C GLU A 15 15.34 -1.55 17.01
N GLN A 16 15.80 -2.35 16.05
CA GLN A 16 17.01 -2.10 15.26
C GLN A 16 16.70 -1.69 13.80
N VAL A 17 15.41 -1.65 13.43
CA VAL A 17 14.99 -1.41 12.04
C VAL A 17 14.08 -0.20 11.99
N THR A 18 14.45 0.80 11.18
CA THR A 18 13.59 1.94 10.89
C THR A 18 12.64 1.62 9.73
N VAL A 19 11.53 2.36 9.63
CA VAL A 19 10.63 2.30 8.47
C VAL A 19 11.39 2.62 7.18
N GLN A 20 12.36 3.54 7.24
CA GLN A 20 13.21 3.87 6.10
C GLN A 20 14.02 2.67 5.62
N ASN A 21 14.65 1.93 6.52
CA ASN A 21 15.38 0.70 6.18
C ASN A 21 14.46 -0.32 5.50
N ALA A 22 13.23 -0.47 6.00
CA ALA A 22 12.24 -1.38 5.39
C ALA A 22 11.79 -0.91 3.99
N LEU A 23 11.62 0.39 3.79
CA LEU A 23 11.28 0.98 2.49
C LEU A 23 12.41 0.83 1.48
N ASP A 24 13.66 0.94 1.90
CA ASP A 24 14.82 0.80 1.00
C ASP A 24 14.95 -0.63 0.48
N VAL A 25 14.70 -1.64 1.33
CA VAL A 25 14.61 -3.05 0.89
C VAL A 25 13.51 -3.24 -0.15
N GLN A 26 12.33 -2.64 0.05
CA GLN A 26 11.22 -2.69 -0.91
C GLN A 26 11.60 -2.01 -2.25
N CYS A 27 12.32 -0.88 -2.18
CA CYS A 27 12.78 -0.13 -3.33
C CYS A 27 13.80 -0.91 -4.18
N GLN A 28 14.73 -1.61 -3.53
CA GLN A 28 15.74 -2.42 -4.22
C GLN A 28 15.10 -3.57 -5.02
N VAL A 29 14.01 -4.16 -4.51
CA VAL A 29 13.30 -5.26 -5.19
C VAL A 29 12.43 -4.75 -6.33
N ASN A 30 11.72 -3.64 -6.14
CA ASN A 30 10.70 -3.16 -7.08
C ASN A 30 11.15 -1.99 -7.96
N GLY A 31 12.38 -1.51 -7.81
CA GLY A 31 12.97 -0.38 -8.55
C GLY A 31 12.38 1.00 -8.21
N ARG A 32 11.26 1.08 -7.50
CA ARG A 32 10.60 2.33 -7.08
C ARG A 32 9.74 2.15 -5.83
N ARG A 33 9.61 3.23 -5.05
CA ARG A 33 8.59 3.34 -3.99
C ARG A 33 7.23 3.56 -4.66
N GLN A 34 6.53 2.48 -4.97
CA GLN A 34 5.17 2.57 -5.53
C GLN A 34 4.18 2.88 -4.41
N CYS A 35 3.61 4.08 -4.46
CA CYS A 35 2.42 4.44 -3.72
C CYS A 35 1.31 4.73 -4.73
N HIS A 36 0.21 3.99 -4.63
CA HIS A 36 -0.97 4.21 -5.45
C HIS A 36 -1.83 5.25 -4.76
N THR A 37 -2.23 6.29 -5.49
CA THR A 37 -2.91 7.46 -4.92
C THR A 37 -4.13 7.84 -5.72
N CYS A 38 -5.16 8.37 -5.06
CA CYS A 38 -6.32 8.98 -5.70
C CYS A 38 -6.65 10.32 -5.03
N SER A 39 -7.52 11.10 -5.66
CA SER A 39 -8.08 12.35 -5.08
C SER A 39 -9.41 12.03 -4.40
N GLN A 40 -9.86 12.88 -3.47
CA GLN A 40 -11.26 12.84 -2.97
C GLN A 40 -12.30 13.00 -4.09
N THR A 41 -11.92 13.58 -5.23
CA THR A 41 -12.77 13.74 -6.42
C THR A 41 -12.68 12.56 -7.39
N SER A 42 -11.82 11.58 -7.14
CA SER A 42 -11.72 10.39 -7.99
C SER A 42 -13.01 9.59 -7.95
N THR A 43 -13.42 9.09 -9.10
CA THR A 43 -14.60 8.24 -9.22
C THR A 43 -14.34 6.87 -8.60
N PHE A 44 -15.41 6.18 -8.22
CA PHE A 44 -15.31 4.82 -7.71
C PHE A 44 -14.64 3.87 -8.72
N LEU A 45 -14.89 4.04 -10.02
CA LEU A 45 -14.28 3.25 -11.09
C LEU A 45 -12.76 3.45 -11.14
N GLU A 46 -12.28 4.70 -11.09
CA GLU A 46 -10.83 5.00 -11.07
C GLU A 46 -10.14 4.36 -9.86
N VAL A 47 -10.79 4.36 -8.69
CA VAL A 47 -10.26 3.69 -7.49
C VAL A 47 -10.21 2.17 -7.67
N LEU A 48 -11.22 1.58 -8.33
CA LEU A 48 -11.22 0.16 -8.67
C LEU A 48 -10.12 -0.21 -9.68
N GLU A 49 -9.87 0.65 -10.67
CA GLU A 49 -8.80 0.45 -11.64
C GLU A 49 -7.42 0.40 -10.94
N GLU A 50 -7.15 1.32 -10.02
CA GLU A 50 -5.92 1.29 -9.21
C GLU A 50 -5.83 0.02 -8.35
N LEU A 51 -6.92 -0.38 -7.69
CA LEU A 51 -6.97 -1.58 -6.88
C LEU A 51 -6.93 -2.89 -7.69
N SER A 52 -7.19 -2.83 -9.00
CA SER A 52 -7.13 -3.99 -9.90
C SER A 52 -5.69 -4.37 -10.28
N ILE A 53 -4.73 -3.45 -10.09
CA ILE A 53 -3.32 -3.68 -10.39
C ILE A 53 -2.80 -4.82 -9.47
N PRO A 54 -2.18 -5.88 -10.01
CA PRO A 54 -1.68 -6.98 -9.22
C PRO A 54 -0.74 -6.55 -8.09
N GLY A 55 -1.08 -6.93 -6.86
CA GLY A 55 -0.31 -6.59 -5.66
C GLY A 55 -0.73 -5.29 -4.98
N VAL A 56 -1.54 -4.45 -5.63
CA VAL A 56 -2.15 -3.28 -4.99
C VAL A 56 -3.34 -3.74 -4.16
N ARG A 57 -3.36 -3.33 -2.89
CA ARG A 57 -4.46 -3.64 -1.97
C ARG A 57 -5.07 -2.42 -1.31
N ARG A 58 -4.42 -1.27 -1.48
CA ARG A 58 -4.76 0.01 -0.86
C ARG A 58 -4.33 1.14 -1.77
N VAL A 59 -5.13 2.20 -1.79
CA VAL A 59 -4.87 3.47 -2.47
C VAL A 59 -4.93 4.57 -1.42
N VAL A 60 -3.97 5.48 -1.43
CA VAL A 60 -3.91 6.62 -0.50
C VAL A 60 -4.67 7.80 -1.09
N VAL A 61 -5.63 8.33 -0.35
CA VAL A 61 -6.36 9.54 -0.75
C VAL A 61 -5.51 10.74 -0.40
N ILE A 62 -5.25 11.58 -1.38
CA ILE A 62 -4.42 12.78 -1.22
C ILE A 62 -5.11 14.00 -1.83
N GLU A 63 -4.90 15.14 -1.20
CA GLU A 63 -5.20 16.42 -1.83
C GLU A 63 -4.23 16.61 -3.03
N PRO A 64 -4.71 16.93 -4.25
CA PRO A 64 -3.86 16.89 -5.46
C PRO A 64 -2.69 17.88 -5.50
N THR A 65 -2.80 19.02 -4.82
CA THR A 65 -1.89 20.16 -4.93
C THR A 65 -0.79 20.11 -3.88
N THR A 66 -1.21 20.10 -2.62
CA THR A 66 -0.42 20.02 -1.39
C THR A 66 0.09 18.61 -1.09
N ARG A 67 -0.54 17.56 -1.64
CA ARG A 67 -0.25 16.15 -1.32
C ARG A 67 -0.53 15.78 0.14
N PHE A 68 -1.35 16.55 0.85
CA PHE A 68 -1.81 16.15 2.18
C PHE A 68 -2.60 14.84 2.09
N VAL A 69 -2.31 13.93 3.01
CA VAL A 69 -3.03 12.65 3.10
C VAL A 69 -4.37 12.89 3.77
N GLU A 70 -5.43 12.58 3.05
CA GLU A 70 -6.82 12.72 3.51
C GLU A 70 -7.37 11.39 4.02
N GLY A 71 -6.83 10.26 3.56
CA GLY A 71 -7.28 8.95 3.98
C GLY A 71 -6.64 7.78 3.22
N ILE A 72 -7.23 6.60 3.40
CA ILE A 72 -6.82 5.38 2.72
C ILE A 72 -8.06 4.57 2.35
N ILE A 73 -8.09 4.03 1.13
CA ILE A 73 -9.12 3.11 0.66
C ILE A 73 -8.44 1.76 0.44
N SER A 74 -8.94 0.72 1.08
CA SER A 74 -8.47 -0.65 0.92
C SER A 74 -9.46 -1.49 0.13
N LEU A 75 -9.00 -2.64 -0.39
CA LEU A 75 -9.90 -3.64 -0.99
C LEU A 75 -11.05 -4.02 -0.05
N ARG A 76 -10.83 -4.04 1.27
CA ARG A 76 -11.90 -4.34 2.23
C ARG A 76 -13.00 -3.28 2.18
N ASP A 77 -12.63 -2.01 2.13
CA ASP A 77 -13.60 -0.91 2.13
C ASP A 77 -14.51 -0.98 0.88
N ILE A 78 -13.94 -1.39 -0.26
CA ILE A 78 -14.69 -1.68 -1.49
C ILE A 78 -15.69 -2.81 -1.28
N PHE A 79 -15.26 -3.94 -0.70
CA PHE A 79 -16.17 -5.06 -0.45
C PHE A 79 -17.26 -4.70 0.55
N THR A 80 -16.94 -3.98 1.62
CA THR A 80 -17.93 -3.48 2.59
C THR A 80 -18.90 -2.51 1.94
N PHE A 81 -18.44 -1.63 1.05
CA PHE A 81 -19.31 -0.71 0.31
C PHE A 81 -20.27 -1.45 -0.64
N LEU A 82 -19.79 -2.48 -1.35
CA LEU A 82 -20.59 -3.23 -2.32
C LEU A 82 -21.51 -4.29 -1.71
N LEU A 83 -21.09 -4.92 -0.61
CA LEU A 83 -21.75 -6.10 -0.04
C LEU A 83 -22.44 -5.84 1.30
N GLY A 84 -22.18 -4.70 1.94
CA GLY A 84 -22.60 -4.43 3.33
C GLY A 84 -21.72 -5.14 4.36
#